data_AF-A0A943G0P1-F1
#
_entry.id   AF-A0A943G0P1-F1
#
_cell.length_a   1.000
_cell.length_b   1.000
_cell.length_c   1.000
_cell.angle_alpha   90.00
_cell.angle_beta   90.00
_cell.angle_gamma   90.00
#
_symmetry.space_group_name_H-M   'P 1'
#
loop_
_entity.id
_entity.type
_entity.pdbx_description
1 polymer ?
#
loop_
_entity_poly.entity_id
_entity_poly.type
_entity_poly.pdbx_seq_one_letter_code
_entity_poly.pdbx_strand_id
1 'polypeptide(L)'
;MKFLKEHAKLMAIVVIFVLAVIILFSIYNSIFLNNSSKYGDRLKGIDEVKVTSNLEKEIKENIKTLDITKSVEIEESGKIINVIALVNDDIEVNKSKEIGNKVIEKLSDKQKKYFDVQIFIKKSSKDEKFPIIGYKHHNKDNITWTKDR
;
A
#
# COMPACT_ATOMS: atom_id res chain seq x y z
N MET A 1 42.14 -45.38 11.57
CA MET A 1 41.93 -45.85 10.17
C MET A 1 41.20 -47.19 10.04
N LYS A 2 41.32 -48.16 10.98
CA LYS A 2 40.57 -49.43 10.93
C LYS A 2 39.04 -49.25 10.92
N PHE A 3 38.51 -48.44 11.83
CA PHE A 3 37.08 -48.15 11.96
C PHE A 3 36.45 -47.53 10.69
N LEU A 4 37.19 -46.62 10.02
CA LEU A 4 36.75 -45.99 8.77
C LEU A 4 36.69 -46.98 7.60
N LYS A 5 37.61 -47.96 7.55
CA LYS A 5 37.62 -49.01 6.52
C LYS A 5 36.54 -50.05 6.75
N GLU A 6 36.25 -50.36 8.01
CA GLU A 6 35.27 -51.38 8.41
C GLU A 6 33.82 -50.93 8.21
N HIS A 7 33.55 -49.63 8.38
CA HIS A 7 32.23 -49.02 8.16
C HIS A 7 32.16 -48.14 6.90
N ALA A 8 33.09 -48.30 5.96
CA ALA A 8 33.21 -47.46 4.76
C ALA A 8 31.90 -47.37 3.94
N LYS A 9 31.18 -48.49 3.79
CA LYS A 9 29.88 -48.53 3.10
C LYS A 9 28.81 -47.73 3.83
N LEU A 10 28.77 -47.83 5.16
CA LEU A 10 27.80 -47.11 6.00
C LEU A 10 28.08 -45.60 5.97
N MET A 11 29.35 -45.20 6.04
CA MET A 11 29.76 -43.80 5.85
C MET A 11 29.39 -43.26 4.47
N ALA A 12 29.59 -44.04 3.41
CA ALA A 12 29.20 -43.62 2.07
C ALA A 12 27.69 -43.35 1.97
N ILE A 13 26.86 -44.21 2.58
CA ILE A 13 25.41 -44.02 2.65
C ILE A 13 25.05 -42.76 3.45
N VAL A 14 25.69 -42.53 4.60
CA VAL A 14 25.46 -41.33 5.42
C VAL A 14 25.83 -40.06 4.64
N VAL A 15 26.96 -40.06 3.92
CA VAL A 15 27.38 -38.92 3.10
C VAL A 15 26.38 -38.65 1.97
N ILE A 16 25.91 -39.70 1.28
CA ILE A 16 24.89 -39.56 0.22
C ILE A 16 23.58 -39.02 0.80
N PHE A 17 23.17 -39.50 1.98
CA PHE A 17 21.97 -39.03 2.65
C PHE A 17 22.07 -37.55 3.03
N VAL A 18 23.20 -37.13 3.60
CA VAL A 18 23.44 -35.72 3.94
C VAL A 18 23.41 -34.83 2.69
N LEU A 19 24.03 -35.27 1.59
CA LEU A 19 23.97 -34.55 0.31
C LEU A 19 22.54 -34.43 -0.22
N ALA A 20 21.74 -35.50 -0.12
CA ALA A 20 20.33 -35.47 -0.53
C ALA A 20 19.51 -34.47 0.31
N VAL A 21 19.75 -34.41 1.63
CA VAL A 21 19.09 -33.45 2.52
C VAL A 21 19.46 -32.00 2.15
N ILE A 22 20.73 -31.73 1.83
CA ILE A 22 21.18 -30.39 1.39
C ILE A 22 20.49 -29.98 0.08
N ILE A 23 20.40 -30.90 -0.89
CA ILE A 23 19.72 -30.64 -2.17
C ILE A 23 18.23 -30.37 -1.94
N LEU A 24 17.55 -31.20 -1.14
CA LEU A 24 16.13 -31.01 -0.82
C LEU A 24 15.89 -29.69 -0.07
N PHE A 25 16.78 -29.31 0.86
CA PHE A 25 16.70 -28.03 1.56
C PHE A 25 16.89 -26.84 0.61
N SER A 26 17.82 -26.93 -0.34
CA SER A 26 18.04 -25.90 -1.36
C SER A 26 16.82 -25.73 -2.27
N ILE A 27 16.20 -26.85 -2.70
CA ILE A 27 14.96 -26.83 -3.49
C ILE A 27 13.80 -26.24 -2.68
N TYR A 28 13.66 -26.63 -1.42
CA TYR A 28 12.64 -26.08 -0.52
C TYR A 28 12.81 -24.56 -0.37
N ASN A 29 14.04 -24.09 -0.17
CA ASN A 29 14.35 -22.68 -0.06
C ASN A 29 14.07 -21.93 -1.37
N SER A 30 14.33 -22.54 -2.52
CA SER A 30 14.06 -21.90 -3.83
C SER A 30 12.57 -21.82 -4.17
N ILE A 31 11.76 -22.81 -3.77
CA ILE A 31 10.33 -22.85 -4.09
C ILE A 31 9.50 -22.08 -3.06
N PHE A 32 9.79 -22.28 -1.77
CA PHE A 32 8.95 -21.78 -0.68
C PHE A 32 9.45 -20.49 -0.04
N LEU A 33 10.76 -20.20 -0.10
CA LEU A 33 11.35 -18.95 0.40
C LEU A 33 11.58 -17.91 -0.71
N ASN A 34 11.03 -18.16 -1.90
CA ASN A 34 10.99 -17.14 -2.93
C ASN A 34 10.07 -16.01 -2.43
N ASN A 35 10.67 -14.90 -2.03
CA ASN A 35 10.00 -13.69 -1.56
C ASN A 35 9.29 -13.00 -2.74
N SER A 36 8.33 -13.67 -3.39
CA SER A 36 7.42 -13.01 -4.31
C SER A 36 6.79 -11.87 -3.53
N SER A 37 7.04 -10.63 -3.95
CA SER A 37 6.48 -9.45 -3.29
C SER A 37 4.98 -9.64 -3.12
N LYS A 38 4.40 -9.17 -2.00
CA LYS A 38 2.95 -9.27 -1.69
C LYS A 38 2.05 -8.85 -2.87
N TYR A 39 2.59 -8.04 -3.78
CA TYR A 39 1.91 -7.48 -4.93
C TYR A 39 2.44 -7.94 -6.30
N GLY A 40 3.40 -8.87 -6.35
CA GLY A 40 4.05 -9.31 -7.59
C GLY A 40 4.53 -8.14 -8.46
N ASP A 41 4.23 -8.22 -9.75
CA ASP A 41 4.58 -7.19 -10.74
C ASP A 41 3.68 -5.95 -10.71
N ARG A 42 2.64 -5.94 -9.87
CA ARG A 42 1.65 -4.84 -9.86
C ARG A 42 2.28 -3.50 -9.45
N LEU A 43 3.38 -3.52 -8.69
CA LEU A 43 4.08 -2.32 -8.22
C LEU A 43 5.30 -1.95 -9.09
N LYS A 44 5.45 -2.53 -10.28
CA LYS A 44 6.50 -2.11 -11.22
C LYS A 44 6.40 -0.60 -11.49
N GLY A 45 7.51 0.11 -11.28
CA GLY A 45 7.61 1.56 -11.48
C GLY A 45 7.30 2.41 -10.24
N ILE A 46 6.99 1.82 -9.08
CA ILE A 46 6.66 2.57 -7.85
C ILE A 46 7.81 3.47 -7.38
N ASP A 47 9.06 3.05 -7.55
CA ASP A 47 10.23 3.78 -7.08
C ASP A 47 10.38 5.15 -7.76
N GLU A 48 9.89 5.29 -9.00
CA GLU A 48 9.92 6.55 -9.77
C GLU A 48 8.85 7.56 -9.32
N VAL A 49 7.80 7.11 -8.65
CA VAL A 49 6.62 7.91 -8.30
C VAL A 49 6.30 7.90 -6.81
N LYS A 50 7.18 7.32 -6.01
CA LYS A 50 7.01 7.08 -4.57
C LYS A 50 6.44 8.31 -3.86
N VAL A 51 5.40 8.10 -3.06
CA VAL A 51 4.86 9.15 -2.20
C VAL A 51 5.85 9.32 -1.04
N THR A 52 6.50 10.48 -0.99
CA THR A 52 7.44 10.81 0.08
C THR A 52 6.70 11.41 1.27
N SER A 53 7.30 11.32 2.46
CA SER A 53 6.78 11.98 3.66
C SER A 53 6.62 13.49 3.50
N ASN A 54 7.48 14.12 2.68
CA ASN A 54 7.35 15.54 2.33
C ASN A 54 6.07 15.79 1.52
N LEU A 55 5.79 14.97 0.50
CA LEU A 55 4.58 15.10 -0.30
C LEU A 55 3.31 14.89 0.54
N GLU A 56 3.30 13.90 1.45
CA GLU A 56 2.19 13.72 2.40
C GLU A 56 1.97 14.97 3.25
N LYS A 57 3.06 15.58 3.74
CA LYS A 57 3.00 16.81 4.52
C LYS A 57 2.45 17.97 3.69
N GLU A 58 2.90 18.14 2.46
CA GLU A 58 2.40 19.16 1.53
C GLU A 58 0.91 18.97 1.22
N ILE A 59 0.44 17.73 1.03
CA ILE A 59 -0.99 17.44 0.84
C ILE A 59 -1.77 17.82 2.11
N LYS A 60 -1.31 17.41 3.30
CA LYS A 60 -1.96 17.75 4.57
C LYS A 60 -2.01 19.26 4.78
N GLU A 61 -0.94 19.98 4.50
CA GLU A 61 -0.88 21.45 4.58
C GLU A 61 -1.84 22.09 3.57
N ASN A 62 -1.91 21.58 2.33
CA ASN A 62 -2.85 22.08 1.32
C ASN A 62 -4.31 21.89 1.75
N ILE A 63 -4.64 20.75 2.36
CA ILE A 63 -6.00 20.49 2.88
C ILE A 63 -6.31 21.40 4.06
N LYS A 64 -5.35 21.64 4.97
CA LYS A 64 -5.52 22.55 6.11
C LYS A 64 -5.88 23.97 5.70
N THR A 65 -5.51 24.42 4.50
CA THR A 65 -5.91 25.75 3.98
C THR A 65 -7.42 25.93 3.85
N LEU A 66 -8.20 24.83 3.80
CA LEU A 66 -9.66 24.90 3.75
C LEU A 66 -10.29 25.22 5.11
N ASP A 67 -9.58 25.00 6.22
CA ASP A 67 -10.06 25.16 7.60
C ASP A 67 -11.39 24.41 7.90
N ILE A 68 -11.56 23.23 7.29
CA ILE A 68 -12.77 22.40 7.46
C ILE A 68 -12.50 21.04 8.12
N THR A 69 -11.24 20.74 8.46
CA THR A 69 -10.81 19.41 8.94
C THR A 69 -10.27 19.45 10.36
N LYS A 70 -10.73 18.53 11.21
CA LYS A 70 -10.16 18.23 12.53
C LYS A 70 -8.84 17.46 12.41
N SER A 71 -8.80 16.47 11.52
CA SER A 71 -7.59 15.66 11.26
C SER A 71 -7.57 15.13 9.83
N VAL A 72 -6.36 14.85 9.34
CA VAL A 72 -6.11 14.26 8.01
C VAL A 72 -4.99 13.24 8.13
N GLU A 73 -5.28 12.01 7.74
CA GLU A 73 -4.35 10.90 7.63
C GLU A 73 -4.19 10.52 6.16
N ILE A 74 -2.97 10.16 5.77
CA ILE A 74 -2.63 9.74 4.41
C ILE A 74 -1.82 8.47 4.53
N GLU A 75 -2.19 7.45 3.78
CA GLU A 75 -1.53 6.15 3.77
C GLU A 75 -1.41 5.62 2.35
N GLU A 76 -0.21 5.19 1.96
CA GLU A 76 0.00 4.47 0.71
C GLU A 76 -0.23 2.96 0.92
N SER A 77 -1.11 2.37 0.11
CA SER A 77 -1.35 0.92 0.08
C SER A 77 -1.24 0.40 -1.34
N GLY A 78 -0.03 -0.04 -1.72
CA GLY A 78 0.27 -0.54 -3.06
C GLY A 78 0.16 0.56 -4.12
N LYS A 79 -0.89 0.51 -4.95
CA LYS A 79 -1.20 1.52 -5.99
C LYS A 79 -2.32 2.49 -5.58
N ILE A 80 -2.66 2.53 -4.31
CA ILE A 80 -3.73 3.38 -3.79
C ILE A 80 -3.16 4.35 -2.75
N ILE A 81 -3.47 5.63 -2.91
CA ILE A 81 -3.25 6.65 -1.88
C ILE A 81 -4.58 6.81 -1.14
N ASN A 82 -4.62 6.37 0.12
CA ASN A 82 -5.77 6.56 1.00
C ASN A 82 -5.62 7.89 1.73
N VAL A 83 -6.67 8.69 1.71
CA VAL A 83 -6.77 9.94 2.46
C VAL A 83 -7.98 9.83 3.37
N ILE A 84 -7.77 9.87 4.68
CA ILE A 84 -8.83 9.80 5.68
C ILE A 84 -8.92 11.17 6.34
N ALA A 85 -10.01 11.89 6.09
CA ALA A 85 -10.24 13.22 6.64
C ALA A 85 -11.42 13.19 7.62
N LEU A 86 -11.19 13.69 8.83
CA LEU A 86 -12.22 13.98 9.80
C LEU A 86 -12.59 15.46 9.66
N VAL A 87 -13.80 15.76 9.19
CA VAL A 87 -14.27 17.15 9.01
C VAL A 87 -14.96 17.69 10.27
N ASN A 88 -15.05 19.01 10.36
CA ASN A 88 -15.86 19.65 11.41
C ASN A 88 -17.34 19.26 11.24
N ASP A 89 -18.08 19.17 12.34
CA ASP A 89 -19.42 18.55 12.33
C ASP A 89 -20.47 19.43 11.61
N ASP A 90 -20.21 20.72 11.48
CA ASP A 90 -21.01 21.72 10.76
C ASP A 90 -20.78 21.72 9.23
N ILE A 91 -19.81 20.97 8.73
CA ILE A 91 -19.43 21.01 7.31
C ILE A 91 -20.41 20.20 6.45
N GLU A 92 -20.86 20.80 5.36
CA GLU A 92 -21.71 20.15 4.37
C GLU A 92 -20.94 19.23 3.42
N VAL A 93 -21.65 18.25 2.84
CA VAL A 93 -21.11 17.28 1.88
C VAL A 93 -20.45 17.93 0.67
N ASN A 94 -21.02 19.00 0.12
CA ASN A 94 -20.44 19.61 -1.09
C ASN A 94 -19.11 20.32 -0.78
N LYS A 95 -19.03 21.02 0.35
CA LYS A 95 -17.80 21.68 0.79
C LYS A 95 -16.72 20.65 1.14
N SER A 96 -17.08 19.52 1.76
CA SER A 96 -16.10 18.50 2.11
C SER A 96 -15.46 17.82 0.88
N LYS A 97 -16.16 17.75 -0.26
CA LYS A 97 -15.60 17.22 -1.51
C LYS A 97 -14.41 18.01 -2.04
N GLU A 98 -14.25 19.28 -1.66
CA GLU A 98 -13.09 20.11 -2.05
C GLU A 98 -11.76 19.53 -1.55
N ILE A 99 -11.78 18.74 -0.47
CA ILE A 99 -10.60 18.00 0.03
C ILE A 99 -10.00 17.14 -1.08
N GLY A 100 -10.84 16.49 -1.89
CA GLY A 100 -10.39 15.66 -3.00
C GLY A 100 -9.57 16.47 -4.01
N ASN A 101 -10.02 17.67 -4.37
CA ASN A 101 -9.28 18.54 -5.28
C ASN A 101 -7.93 18.96 -4.70
N LYS A 102 -7.89 19.30 -3.40
CA LYS A 102 -6.65 19.65 -2.70
C LYS A 102 -5.62 18.52 -2.67
N VAL A 103 -6.05 17.27 -2.61
CA VAL A 103 -5.17 16.10 -2.74
C VAL A 103 -4.61 16.03 -4.16
N ILE A 104 -5.48 16.07 -5.17
CA ILE A 104 -5.08 15.89 -6.58
C ILE A 104 -4.16 17.02 -7.06
N GLU A 105 -4.37 18.26 -6.61
CA GLU A 105 -3.53 19.42 -6.95
C GLU A 105 -2.05 19.24 -6.63
N LYS A 106 -1.73 18.50 -5.56
CA LYS A 106 -0.35 18.28 -5.11
C LYS A 106 0.33 17.09 -5.76
N LEU A 107 -0.43 16.19 -6.39
CA LEU A 107 0.14 15.05 -7.09
C LEU A 107 0.69 15.48 -8.46
N SER A 108 1.86 14.99 -8.82
CA SER A 108 2.39 15.12 -10.18
C SER A 108 1.56 14.31 -11.19
N ASP A 109 1.66 14.63 -12.48
CA ASP A 109 0.91 13.89 -13.51
C ASP A 109 1.33 12.42 -13.62
N LYS A 110 2.60 12.12 -13.36
CA LYS A 110 3.09 10.73 -13.28
C LYS A 110 2.42 9.98 -12.12
N GLN A 111 2.37 10.60 -10.94
CA GLN A 111 1.69 10.03 -9.77
C GLN A 111 0.20 9.86 -10.01
N LYS A 112 -0.46 10.85 -10.60
CA LYS A 112 -1.89 10.80 -10.96
C LYS A 112 -2.23 9.64 -11.90
N LYS A 113 -1.32 9.26 -12.81
CA LYS A 113 -1.47 8.15 -13.76
C LYS A 113 -1.05 6.80 -13.20
N TYR A 114 -0.31 6.78 -12.09
CA TYR A 114 0.15 5.55 -11.45
C TYR A 114 -0.76 5.11 -10.30
N PHE A 115 -1.18 6.05 -9.46
CA PHE A 115 -1.97 5.80 -8.27
C PHE A 115 -3.46 6.05 -8.50
N ASP A 116 -4.28 5.18 -7.93
CA ASP A 116 -5.64 5.52 -7.58
C ASP A 116 -5.63 6.35 -6.28
N VAL A 117 -6.59 7.26 -6.14
CA VAL A 117 -6.75 8.07 -4.92
C VAL A 117 -8.11 7.78 -4.32
N GLN A 118 -8.12 7.34 -3.07
CA GLN A 118 -9.34 7.08 -2.31
C GLN A 118 -9.41 8.05 -1.13
N ILE A 119 -10.51 8.79 -1.04
CA ILE A 119 -10.71 9.85 -0.05
C ILE A 119 -11.90 9.46 0.82
N PHE A 120 -11.65 9.14 2.08
CA PHE A 120 -12.67 8.86 3.08
C PHE A 120 -12.91 10.12 3.91
N ILE A 121 -14.13 10.62 3.89
CA ILE A 121 -14.51 11.80 4.67
C ILE A 121 -15.52 11.38 5.72
N LYS A 122 -15.17 11.61 6.99
CA LYS A 122 -15.96 11.22 8.16
C LYS A 122 -16.25 12.44 9.04
N LYS A 123 -17.29 12.33 9.86
CA LYS A 123 -17.60 13.25 10.97
C LYS A 123 -17.48 12.52 12.30
N SER A 124 -17.27 13.27 13.38
CA SER A 124 -17.28 12.70 14.73
C SER A 124 -18.71 12.42 15.19
N SER A 125 -19.63 13.30 14.82
CA SER A 125 -21.06 13.13 15.07
C SER A 125 -21.69 12.14 14.07
N LYS A 126 -22.79 11.52 14.50
CA LYS A 126 -23.61 10.68 13.62
C LYS A 126 -24.36 11.60 12.65
N ASP A 127 -24.04 11.50 11.37
CA ASP A 127 -24.66 12.26 10.29
C ASP A 127 -25.04 11.28 9.18
N GLU A 128 -26.32 11.25 8.79
CA GLU A 128 -26.81 10.32 7.76
C GLU A 128 -26.19 10.55 6.38
N LYS A 129 -25.61 11.71 6.12
CA LYS A 129 -24.98 12.03 4.84
C LYS A 129 -23.51 11.63 4.80
N PHE A 130 -22.93 11.26 5.95
CA PHE A 130 -21.55 10.81 6.10
C PHE A 130 -21.52 9.35 6.60
N PRO A 131 -20.42 8.62 6.40
CA PRO A 131 -19.24 9.03 5.65
C PRO A 131 -19.48 9.02 4.14
N ILE A 132 -18.68 9.82 3.43
CA ILE A 132 -18.64 9.82 1.97
C ILE A 132 -17.27 9.37 1.50
N ILE A 133 -17.24 8.68 0.37
CA ILE A 133 -16.03 8.15 -0.24
C ILE A 133 -15.89 8.79 -1.63
N GLY A 134 -14.74 9.41 -1.86
CA GLY A 134 -14.30 9.87 -3.16
C GLY A 134 -13.31 8.88 -3.75
N TYR A 135 -13.47 8.52 -5.01
CA TYR A 135 -12.53 7.65 -5.72
C TYR A 135 -12.12 8.25 -7.06
N LYS A 136 -10.82 8.38 -7.26
CA LYS A 136 -10.19 8.83 -8.50
C LYS A 136 -9.32 7.70 -9.02
N HIS A 137 -9.77 7.07 -10.10
CA HIS A 137 -9.03 6.03 -10.79
C HIS A 137 -7.87 6.65 -11.59
N HIS A 138 -6.71 6.01 -11.65
CA HIS A 138 -5.53 6.51 -12.35
C HIS A 138 -5.76 6.82 -13.85
N ASN A 139 -6.69 6.12 -14.49
CA ASN A 139 -7.12 6.36 -15.88
C ASN A 139 -8.27 7.38 -16.04
N LYS A 140 -8.71 8.04 -14.97
CA LYS A 140 -9.79 9.03 -15.00
C LYS A 140 -9.34 10.33 -14.36
N ASP A 141 -9.77 11.45 -14.92
CA ASP A 141 -9.42 12.76 -14.37
C ASP A 141 -10.34 13.18 -13.22
N ASN A 142 -11.59 12.71 -13.24
CA ASN A 142 -12.62 13.12 -12.28
C ASN A 142 -12.71 12.18 -11.07
N ILE A 143 -13.02 12.78 -9.91
CA ILE A 143 -13.35 12.05 -8.68
C ILE A 143 -14.82 11.65 -8.70
N THR A 144 -15.12 10.37 -8.49
CA THR A 144 -16.48 9.87 -8.30
C THR A 144 -16.79 9.81 -6.80
N TRP A 145 -17.95 10.29 -6.40
CA TRP A 145 -18.35 10.33 -4.99
C TRP A 145 -19.53 9.41 -4.71
N THR A 146 -19.43 8.63 -3.64
CA THR A 146 -20.49 7.74 -3.16
C THR A 146 -20.65 7.91 -1.66
N LYS A 147 -21.87 7.72 -1.16
CA LYS A 147 -22.10 7.54 0.28
C LYS A 147 -21.62 6.13 0.68
N ASP A 148 -20.90 6.02 1.78
CA ASP A 148 -20.55 4.71 2.34
C ASP A 148 -21.84 4.03 2.85
N ARG A 149 -22.02 2.75 2.53
CA ARG A 149 -23.30 2.05 2.75
C ARG A 149 -23.64 1.87 4.23
#